data_AF-A0A0D7CFS1-F1
#
_entry.id   AF-A0A0D7CFS1-F1
#
_cell.length_a   1.000
_cell.length_b   1.000
_cell.length_c   1.000
_cell.angle_alpha   90.00
_cell.angle_beta   90.00
_cell.angle_gamma   90.00
#
_symmetry.space_group_name_H-M   'P 1'
#
loop_
_entity.id
_entity.type
_entity.pdbx_description
1 polymer ?
#
loop_
_entity_poly.entity_id
_entity_poly.type
_entity_poly.pdbx_seq_one_letter_code
_entity_poly.pdbx_strand_id
1 'polypeptide(L)'
;MRWNLRMKAAERGIWKSAEFRRRLAEAGLEISAGKMSGLWTGTPTTIRLDDLDVICAVLDCEPTELLIREPEKVAALRPVKPEAQEATSGLPVPRLGRNRTTPPA
;
A
#
# COMPACT_ATOMS: atom_id res chain seq x y z
N MET A 1 3.80 1.81 -2.97
CA MET A 1 2.98 2.98 -2.57
C MET A 1 3.94 4.07 -2.17
N ARG A 2 3.67 5.32 -2.56
CA ARG A 2 4.46 6.47 -2.15
C ARG A 2 3.70 7.23 -1.08
N TRP A 3 4.41 7.60 -0.02
CA TRP A 3 3.86 8.40 1.06
C TRP A 3 4.04 9.89 0.76
N ASN A 4 2.93 10.63 0.64
CA ASN A 4 2.89 12.04 0.22
C ASN A 4 2.56 13.02 1.37
N LEU A 5 2.73 12.57 2.62
CA LEU A 5 2.33 13.33 3.81
C LEU A 5 2.94 14.73 3.86
N ARG A 6 4.25 14.84 3.63
CA ARG A 6 4.96 16.13 3.77
C ARG A 6 4.46 17.18 2.78
N MET A 7 4.08 16.77 1.57
CA MET A 7 3.52 17.70 0.58
C MET A 7 2.13 18.17 0.98
N LYS A 8 1.23 17.23 1.36
CA LYS A 8 -0.11 17.58 1.85
C LYS A 8 -0.08 18.43 3.12
N ALA A 9 0.87 18.18 4.01
CA ALA A 9 1.11 19.02 5.18
C ALA A 9 1.57 20.43 4.81
N ALA A 10 2.48 20.57 3.84
CA ALA A 10 2.96 21.86 3.38
C ALA A 10 1.86 22.70 2.69
N GLU A 11 0.96 22.07 1.92
CA GLU A 11 -0.23 22.73 1.35
C GLU A 11 -1.13 23.34 2.43
N ARG A 12 -1.14 22.75 3.64
CA ARG A 12 -1.84 23.25 4.82
C ARG A 12 -1.00 24.20 5.69
N GLY A 13 0.18 24.60 5.21
CA GLY A 13 1.11 25.48 5.92
C GLY A 13 1.88 24.82 7.06
N ILE A 14 1.89 23.49 7.14
CA ILE A 14 2.55 22.73 8.19
C ILE A 14 3.92 22.26 7.68
N TRP A 15 4.98 22.89 8.19
CA TRP A 15 6.35 22.66 7.71
C TRP A 15 7.21 21.83 8.65
N LYS A 16 6.76 21.67 9.90
CA LYS A 16 7.53 20.99 10.96
C LYS A 16 6.76 19.78 11.49
N SER A 17 7.44 18.64 11.57
CA SER A 17 6.86 17.40 12.12
C SER A 17 6.33 17.57 13.55
N ALA A 18 7.00 18.38 14.37
CA ALA A 18 6.55 18.69 15.73
C ALA A 18 5.24 19.47 15.77
N GLU A 19 5.02 20.37 14.81
CA GLU A 19 3.75 21.11 14.69
C GLU A 19 2.63 20.17 14.26
N PHE A 20 2.89 19.33 13.26
CA PHE A 20 1.91 18.33 12.83
C PHE A 20 1.53 17.38 13.96
N ARG A 21 2.51 16.88 14.71
CA ARG A 21 2.31 16.04 15.90
C ARG A 21 1.37 16.67 16.92
N ARG A 22 1.51 17.98 17.16
CA ARG A 22 0.63 18.72 18.08
C ARG A 22 -0.80 18.76 17.56
N ARG A 23 -0.99 19.03 16.26
CA ARG A 23 -2.32 19.04 15.64
C ARG A 23 -2.99 17.65 15.66
N LEU A 24 -2.21 16.58 15.49
CA LEU A 24 -2.70 15.21 15.64
C LEU A 24 -3.14 14.92 17.09
N ALA A 25 -2.35 15.34 18.08
CA ALA A 25 -2.70 15.22 19.49
C ALA A 25 -3.99 15.99 19.84
N GLU A 26 -4.16 17.21 19.33
CA GLU A 26 -5.40 18.00 19.45
C GLU A 26 -6.62 17.27 18.86
N ALA A 27 -6.41 16.44 17.83
CA ALA A 27 -7.43 15.58 17.23
C ALA A 27 -7.57 14.19 17.88
N GLY A 28 -6.88 13.93 18.99
CA GLY A 28 -6.95 12.67 19.75
C GLY A 28 -5.97 11.58 19.32
N LEU A 29 -5.03 11.88 18.42
CA LEU A 29 -3.99 10.95 17.97
C LEU A 29 -2.62 11.28 18.58
N GLU A 30 -2.30 10.60 19.68
CA GLU A 30 -1.01 10.71 20.37
C GLU A 30 0.09 9.89 19.66
N ILE A 31 1.09 10.58 19.11
CA ILE A 31 2.23 9.96 18.42
C ILE A 31 3.55 10.35 19.12
N SER A 32 4.40 9.36 19.38
CA SER A 32 5.75 9.60 19.91
C SER A 32 6.60 10.40 18.92
N ALA A 33 7.56 11.18 19.40
CA ALA A 33 8.45 11.96 18.53
C ALA A 33 9.20 11.07 17.51
N GLY A 34 9.61 9.87 17.91
CA GLY A 34 10.26 8.89 17.04
C GLY A 34 9.33 8.38 15.91
N LYS A 35 8.11 7.94 16.25
CA LYS A 35 7.12 7.49 15.25
C LYS A 35 6.77 8.63 14.29
N MET A 36 6.61 9.85 14.81
CA MET A 36 6.34 11.03 13.98
C MET A 36 7.50 11.34 13.02
N SER A 37 8.75 11.25 13.49
CA SER A 37 9.92 11.48 12.62
C SER A 37 9.98 10.48 11.46
N GLY A 38 9.72 9.20 11.75
CA GLY A 38 9.63 8.15 10.73
C GLY A 38 8.50 8.39 9.73
N LEU A 39 7.31 8.76 10.21
CA LEU A 39 6.17 9.12 9.35
C LEU A 39 6.43 10.37 8.50
N TRP A 40 7.20 11.33 9.00
CA TRP A 40 7.44 12.59 8.31
C TRP A 40 8.49 12.49 7.20
N THR A 41 9.51 11.66 7.41
CA THR A 41 10.68 11.56 6.52
C THR A 41 10.64 10.35 5.59
N GLY A 42 9.96 9.27 5.99
CA GLY A 42 9.94 7.99 5.27
C GLY A 42 8.55 7.54 4.86
N THR A 43 8.49 6.40 4.17
CA THR A 43 7.23 5.68 3.92
C THR A 43 7.01 4.67 5.04
N PRO A 44 5.92 4.76 5.81
CA PRO A 44 5.66 3.80 6.88
C PRO A 44 5.43 2.39 6.29
N THR A 45 5.96 1.36 6.96
CA THR A 45 5.69 -0.04 6.61
C THR A 45 4.25 -0.41 6.93
N THR A 46 3.71 0.14 8.02
CA THR A 46 2.35 -0.10 8.50
C THR A 46 1.74 1.20 9.00
N ILE A 47 0.45 1.37 8.79
CA ILE A 47 -0.35 2.47 9.36
C ILE A 47 -1.71 1.90 9.74
N ARG A 48 -2.23 2.30 10.91
CA ARG A 48 -3.59 1.94 11.31
C ARG A 48 -4.58 2.77 10.50
N LEU A 49 -5.72 2.18 10.16
CA LEU A 49 -6.76 2.91 9.44
C LEU A 49 -7.33 4.06 10.27
N ASP A 50 -7.49 3.87 11.59
CA ASP A 50 -7.90 4.93 12.52
C ASP A 50 -6.91 6.11 12.51
N ASP A 51 -5.60 5.82 12.58
CA ASP A 51 -4.55 6.85 12.53
C ASP A 51 -4.60 7.60 11.18
N LEU A 52 -4.80 6.87 10.08
CA LEU A 52 -4.89 7.43 8.73
C LEU A 52 -6.09 8.36 8.58
N ASP A 53 -7.25 7.98 9.14
CA ASP A 53 -8.48 8.79 9.11
C ASP A 53 -8.28 10.13 9.84
N VAL A 54 -7.69 10.10 11.04
CA VAL A 54 -7.36 11.33 11.78
C VAL A 54 -6.34 12.19 11.04
N ILE A 55 -5.32 11.59 10.43
CA ILE A 55 -4.33 12.31 9.61
C ILE A 55 -5.03 13.01 8.42
N CYS A 56 -5.90 12.29 7.73
CA CYS A 56 -6.69 12.80 6.62
C CYS A 56 -7.61 13.95 7.06
N ALA A 57 -8.26 13.84 8.23
CA ALA A 57 -9.08 14.90 8.80
C ALA A 57 -8.27 16.15 9.15
N VAL A 58 -7.11 16.01 9.80
CA VAL A 58 -6.24 17.15 10.18
C VAL A 58 -5.65 17.85 8.95
N LEU A 59 -5.36 17.09 7.89
CA LEU A 59 -4.86 17.63 6.63
C LEU A 59 -5.97 17.95 5.63
N ASP A 60 -7.24 17.71 5.98
CA ASP A 60 -8.44 17.87 5.15
C ASP A 60 -8.20 17.35 3.72
N CYS A 61 -7.86 16.07 3.61
CA CYS A 61 -7.50 15.43 2.35
C CYS A 61 -7.85 13.94 2.34
N GLU A 62 -7.93 13.38 1.15
CA GLU A 62 -8.30 11.98 0.96
C GLU A 62 -7.11 11.02 1.14
N PRO A 63 -7.36 9.76 1.56
CA PRO A 63 -6.31 8.75 1.67
C PRO A 63 -5.53 8.52 0.36
N THR A 64 -6.18 8.69 -0.78
CA THR A 64 -5.59 8.57 -2.12
C THR A 64 -4.59 9.67 -2.44
N GLU A 65 -4.68 10.82 -1.75
CA GLU A 65 -3.72 11.92 -1.87
C GLU A 65 -2.48 11.72 -0.98
N LEU A 66 -2.60 10.92 0.09
CA LEU A 66 -1.48 10.50 0.94
C LEU A 66 -0.78 9.25 0.42
N LEU A 67 -1.54 8.26 -0.05
CA LEU A 67 -1.06 6.94 -0.46
C LEU A 67 -1.08 6.81 -1.99
N ILE A 68 -0.05 7.34 -2.65
CA ILE A 68 -0.02 7.35 -4.11
C ILE A 68 0.41 5.98 -4.65
N ARG A 69 -0.41 5.42 -5.54
CA ARG A 69 -0.07 4.17 -6.26
C ARG A 69 1.10 4.40 -7.22
N GLU A 70 2.01 3.44 -7.24
CA GLU A 70 3.16 3.42 -8.15
C GLU A 70 3.05 2.22 -9.10
N PRO A 71 2.32 2.37 -10.23
CA PRO A 71 1.99 1.24 -11.10
C PRO A 71 3.24 0.57 -11.67
N GLU A 72 4.29 1.32 -12.01
CA GLU A 72 5.55 0.80 -12.52
C GLU A 72 6.25 -0.12 -11.50
N LYS A 73 6.29 0.29 -10.23
CA LYS A 73 6.85 -0.55 -9.16
C LYS A 73 6.07 -1.84 -8.98
N VAL A 74 4.75 -1.80 -9.16
CA VAL A 74 3.89 -2.99 -9.09
C VAL A 74 4.09 -3.88 -10.33
N ALA A 75 4.23 -3.29 -11.51
CA ALA A 75 4.47 -4.02 -12.75
C ALA A 75 5.80 -4.77 -12.71
N ALA A 76 6.86 -4.14 -12.18
CA ALA A 76 8.18 -4.75 -12.02
C ALA A 76 8.19 -5.98 -11.08
N LEU A 77 7.23 -6.08 -10.15
CA LEU A 77 7.08 -7.23 -9.26
C LEU A 77 6.30 -8.39 -9.90
N ARG A 78 5.63 -8.15 -11.03
CA ARG A 78 4.86 -9.20 -11.69
C ARG A 78 5.84 -10.25 -12.25
N PRO A 79 5.68 -11.53 -11.92
CA PRO A 79 6.50 -12.57 -12.54
C PRO A 79 6.28 -12.52 -14.04
N VAL A 80 7.36 -12.33 -14.80
CA VAL A 80 7.34 -12.52 -16.24
C VAL A 80 7.05 -14.00 -16.44
N LYS A 81 5.83 -14.30 -16.90
CA LYS A 81 5.52 -15.63 -17.41
C LYS A 81 6.53 -15.85 -18.54
N PRO A 82 7.41 -16.88 -18.49
CA PRO A 82 8.23 -17.18 -19.65
C PRO A 82 7.24 -17.31 -20.79
N GLU A 83 7.38 -16.46 -21.81
CA GLU A 83 6.77 -16.73 -23.10
C GLU A 83 7.20 -18.17 -23.39
N ALA A 84 6.20 -19.05 -23.46
CA ALA A 84 6.44 -20.38 -23.97
C ALA A 84 7.06 -20.12 -25.35
N GLN A 85 8.37 -20.35 -25.46
CA GLN A 85 8.98 -20.61 -26.74
C GLN A 85 8.01 -21.55 -27.43
N GLU A 86 7.61 -21.22 -28.66
CA GLU A 86 6.93 -22.15 -29.55
C GLU A 86 7.88 -23.35 -29.75
N ALA A 87 7.92 -24.22 -28.76
CA ALA A 87 8.36 -25.58 -28.90
C ALA A 87 7.22 -26.23 -29.66
N THR A 88 7.43 -26.42 -30.96
CA THR A 88 6.77 -27.45 -31.73
C THR A 88 7.03 -28.79 -31.03
N SER A 89 6.19 -29.12 -30.06
CA SER A 89 6.17 -30.40 -29.39
C SER A 89 4.71 -30.79 -29.24
N GLY A 90 4.36 -31.89 -29.92
CA GLY A 90 3.00 -32.40 -30.01
C GLY A 90 2.34 -32.47 -28.64
N LEU A 91 1.06 -32.12 -28.62
CA LEU A 91 0.22 -32.16 -27.43
C LEU A 91 0.28 -33.57 -26.80
N PRO A 92 0.70 -33.71 -25.53
CA PRO A 92 0.44 -34.95 -24.81
C PRO A 92 -1.06 -34.97 -24.49
N VAL A 93 -1.80 -35.81 -25.19
CA VAL A 93 -3.22 -36.04 -24.94
C VAL A 93 -3.36 -36.64 -23.54
N PRO A 94 -4.01 -35.97 -22.57
CA PRO A 94 -4.24 -36.57 -21.26
C PRO A 94 -5.21 -37.73 -21.43
N ARG A 95 -4.73 -38.96 -21.18
CA ARG A 95 -5.62 -40.12 -21.04
C ARG A 95 -6.38 -39.97 -19.73
N LEU A 96 -7.59 -39.42 -19.82
CA LEU A 96 -8.56 -39.41 -18.72
C LEU A 96 -8.91 -40.86 -18.39
N GLY A 97 -8.20 -41.45 -17.43
CA GLY A 97 -8.61 -42.70 -16.80
C GLY A 97 -9.98 -42.50 -16.15
N ARG A 98 -10.96 -43.34 -16.50
CA ARG A 98 -12.33 -43.31 -15.99
C ARG A 98 -12.40 -43.73 -14.52
N ASN A 99 -11.84 -42.93 -13.61
CA ASN A 99 -12.05 -43.12 -12.18
C ASN A 99 -12.74 -41.86 -11.64
N ARG A 100 -14.07 -41.84 -11.76
CA ARG A 100 -14.93 -40.80 -11.22
C ARG A 100 -15.11 -41.08 -9.73
N THR A 101 -14.26 -40.51 -8.88
CA THR A 101 -14.52 -40.47 -7.43
C THR A 101 -15.37 -39.24 -7.12
N THR A 102 -16.59 -39.46 -6.64
CA THR A 102 -17.48 -38.42 -6.10
C THR A 102 -17.08 -38.08 -4.66
N PRO A 103 -17.16 -36.80 -4.25
CA PRO A 103 -16.92 -36.39 -2.86
C PRO A 103 -17.99 -36.91 -1.90
N PRO A 104 -17.64 -37.22 -0.62
CA PRO A 104 -18.60 -37.69 0.38
C PRO A 104 -19.53 -36.57 0.86
N ALA A 105 -20.75 -36.97 1.23
CA ALA A 105 -21.84 -36.13 1.74
C ALA A 105 -21.58 -35.61 3.16
#